data_AF-A0A7J9KAZ1-F1
#
_entry.id   AF-A0A7J9KAZ1-F1
#
_cell.length_a   1.000
_cell.length_b   1.000
_cell.length_c   1.000
_cell.angle_alpha   90.00
_cell.angle_beta   90.00
_cell.angle_gamma   90.00
#
_symmetry.space_group_name_H-M   'P 1'
#
loop_
_entity.id
_entity.type
_entity.pdbx_description
1 polymer ?
#
loop_
_entity_poly.entity_id
_entity_poly.type
_entity_poly.pdbx_seq_one_letter_code
_entity_poly.pdbx_strand_id
1 'polypeptide(L)'
;MLSARELNIAWADNPLFWSWKPFPTSRFVEAVELRTIWWLEIQGKINSGMLSPKTTYECYVIVKFVDRAYGLDFLPSKVTVEIGNVKSEGNVYLRQYESKKQCLETLWYSNRMELILRSMAFRGIMEERVACKREDGWIEIELGSFYNNGGDNLEVKMSLKEVTGTHLKGGLVVEGIELRPKQQTTTNHMMFLGEEVGDIRSPRAHGNPGFGFSAVSGLKMDGFDLPYDSS
;
A
#
# COMPACT_ATOMS: atom_id res chain seq x y z
N MET A 1 7.56 -17.31 -8.80
CA MET A 1 7.64 -17.11 -7.34
C MET A 1 9.01 -17.58 -6.90
N LEU A 2 9.67 -16.86 -5.99
CA LEU A 2 10.93 -17.27 -5.38
C LEU A 2 10.62 -17.93 -4.03
N SER A 3 11.10 -19.14 -3.79
CA SER A 3 11.03 -19.81 -2.49
C SER A 3 11.98 -19.18 -1.48
N ALA A 4 11.77 -19.41 -0.19
CA ALA A 4 12.69 -18.98 0.87
C ALA A 4 14.14 -19.41 0.62
N ARG A 5 14.36 -20.57 -0.02
CA ARG A 5 15.68 -21.10 -0.38
C ARG A 5 16.38 -20.30 -1.50
N GLU A 6 15.61 -19.60 -2.33
CA GLU A 6 16.12 -18.72 -3.39
C GLU A 6 16.33 -17.29 -2.90
N LEU A 7 15.94 -16.97 -1.66
CA LEU A 7 16.13 -15.66 -1.07
C LEU A 7 17.51 -15.55 -0.41
N ASN A 8 18.07 -14.33 -0.45
CA ASN A 8 19.18 -13.96 0.39
C ASN A 8 18.63 -13.39 1.71
N ILE A 9 18.74 -14.18 2.78
CA ILE A 9 18.26 -13.83 4.12
C ILE A 9 19.47 -13.72 5.05
N ALA A 10 19.61 -12.59 5.72
CA ALA A 10 20.77 -12.34 6.57
C ALA A 10 20.89 -13.38 7.70
N TRP A 11 22.07 -14.00 7.80
CA TRP A 11 22.41 -15.06 8.75
C TRP A 11 21.53 -16.32 8.70
N ALA A 12 20.85 -16.59 7.58
CA ALA A 12 19.95 -17.74 7.48
C ALA A 12 20.63 -19.12 7.55
N ASP A 13 21.96 -19.16 7.41
CA ASP A 13 22.81 -20.33 7.65
C ASP A 13 23.08 -20.58 9.14
N ASN A 14 22.83 -19.60 10.01
CA ASN A 14 23.06 -19.72 11.44
C ASN A 14 21.82 -20.31 12.16
N PRO A 15 21.91 -21.54 12.71
CA PRO A 15 20.79 -22.23 13.34
C PRO A 15 20.33 -21.60 14.67
N LEU A 16 21.11 -20.68 15.25
CA LEU A 16 20.69 -19.90 16.43
C LEU A 16 19.63 -18.87 16.06
N PHE A 17 19.69 -18.36 14.83
CA PHE A 17 18.85 -17.26 14.36
C PHE A 17 17.70 -17.76 13.50
N TRP A 18 17.94 -18.77 12.67
CA TRP A 18 16.96 -19.29 11.72
C TRP A 18 16.82 -20.80 11.81
N SER A 19 15.61 -21.30 11.54
CA SER A 19 15.31 -22.73 11.50
C SER A 19 14.63 -23.06 10.19
N TRP A 20 15.33 -23.75 9.31
CA TRP A 20 14.75 -24.35 8.12
C TRP A 20 13.94 -25.58 8.52
N LYS A 21 12.69 -25.67 8.06
CA LYS A 21 11.82 -26.81 8.37
C LYS A 21 10.71 -26.97 7.33
N PRO A 22 10.18 -28.19 7.17
CA PRO A 22 8.94 -28.40 6.45
C PRO A 22 7.81 -27.59 7.10
N PHE A 23 6.97 -27.00 6.24
CA PHE A 23 5.81 -26.25 6.70
C PHE A 23 4.57 -26.73 5.95
N PRO A 24 3.65 -27.50 6.60
CA PRO A 24 2.57 -28.20 5.89
C PRO A 24 1.64 -27.30 5.07
N THR A 25 1.49 -26.04 5.45
CA THR A 25 0.65 -25.08 4.71
C THR A 25 1.44 -24.30 3.65
N SER A 26 2.72 -24.59 3.45
CA SER A 26 3.54 -23.93 2.42
C SER A 26 3.41 -24.64 1.08
N ARG A 27 3.55 -23.88 -0.01
CA ARG A 27 3.69 -24.41 -1.38
C ARG A 27 5.08 -24.99 -1.65
N PHE A 28 6.07 -24.69 -0.82
CA PHE A 28 7.43 -25.22 -0.92
C PHE A 28 7.69 -26.29 0.13
N VAL A 29 8.66 -27.17 -0.15
CA VAL A 29 9.06 -28.25 0.76
C VAL A 29 9.58 -27.70 2.09
N GLU A 30 10.25 -26.56 2.07
CA GLU A 30 10.81 -25.91 3.25
C GLU A 30 10.48 -24.42 3.27
N ALA A 31 10.21 -23.93 4.48
CA ALA A 31 10.19 -22.52 4.82
C ALA A 31 11.25 -22.26 5.89
N VAL A 32 11.52 -20.98 6.18
CA VAL A 32 12.47 -20.61 7.24
C VAL A 32 11.76 -19.86 8.35
N GLU A 33 11.88 -20.35 9.58
CA GLU A 33 11.39 -19.68 10.77
C GLU A 33 12.50 -18.89 11.45
N LEU A 34 12.24 -17.62 11.70
CA LEU A 34 13.05 -16.76 12.53
C LEU A 34 12.92 -17.17 14.00
N ARG A 35 14.02 -17.56 14.63
CA ARG A 35 14.09 -17.81 16.08
C ARG A 35 14.23 -16.51 16.84
N THR A 36 15.31 -15.78 16.56
CA THR A 36 15.75 -14.59 17.27
C THR A 36 16.78 -13.85 16.43
N ILE A 37 16.58 -12.56 16.15
CA ILE A 37 17.60 -11.66 15.59
C ILE A 37 17.43 -10.24 16.12
N TRP A 38 18.47 -9.42 16.00
CA TRP A 38 18.39 -7.96 16.20
C TRP A 38 18.28 -7.18 14.88
N TRP A 39 18.53 -7.81 13.73
CA TRP A 39 18.47 -7.18 12.41
C TRP A 39 17.79 -8.08 11.38
N LEU A 40 16.63 -7.70 10.87
CA LEU A 40 15.91 -8.44 9.83
C LEU A 40 16.23 -7.90 8.43
N GLU A 41 16.71 -8.78 7.54
CA GLU A 41 16.93 -8.45 6.12
C GLU A 41 16.65 -9.67 5.24
N ILE A 42 15.69 -9.51 4.33
CA ILE A 42 15.25 -10.49 3.35
C ILE A 42 15.34 -9.85 1.97
N GLN A 43 16.03 -10.49 1.05
CA GLN A 43 16.21 -10.01 -0.31
C GLN A 43 15.88 -11.11 -1.32
N GLY A 44 15.17 -10.74 -2.38
CA GLY A 44 14.95 -11.59 -3.55
C GLY A 44 15.47 -10.93 -4.81
N LYS A 45 15.90 -11.75 -5.75
CA LYS A 45 16.37 -11.31 -7.07
C LYS A 45 15.77 -12.17 -8.16
N ILE A 46 15.38 -11.55 -9.27
CA ILE A 46 14.90 -12.26 -10.45
C ILE A 46 15.31 -11.51 -11.71
N ASN A 47 15.62 -12.23 -12.77
CA ASN A 47 15.87 -11.62 -14.07
C ASN A 47 14.54 -11.25 -14.74
N SER A 48 14.39 -10.01 -15.18
CA SER A 48 13.16 -9.52 -15.82
C SER A 48 12.84 -10.24 -17.14
N GLY A 49 13.84 -10.86 -17.78
CA GLY A 49 13.65 -11.71 -18.96
C GLY A 49 12.93 -13.03 -18.68
N MET A 50 12.84 -13.45 -17.42
CA MET A 50 12.01 -14.60 -17.00
C MET A 50 10.54 -14.22 -16.82
N LEU A 51 10.21 -12.94 -16.90
CA LEU A 51 8.87 -12.41 -16.71
C LEU A 51 8.30 -11.96 -18.05
N SER A 52 6.97 -12.06 -18.19
CA SER A 52 6.30 -11.56 -19.38
C SER A 52 6.58 -10.07 -19.59
N PRO A 53 6.91 -9.65 -20.83
CA PRO A 53 7.15 -8.25 -21.15
C PRO A 53 5.85 -7.44 -21.11
N LYS A 54 5.97 -6.12 -21.18
CA LYS A 54 4.85 -5.14 -21.17
C LYS A 54 3.87 -5.33 -20.02
N THR A 55 4.38 -5.76 -18.87
CA THR A 55 3.56 -6.15 -17.72
C THR A 55 4.06 -5.44 -16.48
N THR A 56 3.14 -4.85 -15.72
CA THR A 56 3.42 -4.35 -14.37
C THR A 56 3.30 -5.50 -13.39
N TYR A 57 4.32 -5.71 -12.57
CA TYR A 57 4.31 -6.71 -11.51
C TYR A 57 4.20 -6.04 -10.15
N GLU A 58 3.33 -6.58 -9.30
CA GLU A 58 3.29 -6.29 -7.87
C GLU A 58 4.03 -7.41 -7.13
N CYS A 59 4.91 -7.03 -6.21
CA CYS A 59 5.79 -7.95 -5.49
C CYS A 59 5.35 -8.06 -4.03
N TYR A 60 5.24 -9.28 -3.53
CA TYR A 60 4.82 -9.56 -2.16
C TYR A 60 5.79 -10.53 -1.50
N VAL A 61 6.23 -10.25 -0.27
CA VAL A 61 6.83 -11.28 0.58
C VAL A 61 5.73 -11.99 1.36
N ILE A 62 5.78 -13.32 1.35
CA ILE A 62 4.76 -14.18 1.95
C ILE A 62 5.30 -14.73 3.25
N VAL A 63 4.62 -14.36 4.34
CA VAL A 63 5.09 -14.66 5.70
C VAL A 63 3.96 -15.16 6.60
N LYS A 64 4.32 -15.73 7.74
CA LYS A 64 3.39 -16.10 8.80
C LYS A 64 4.01 -15.81 10.16
N PHE A 65 3.21 -15.35 11.11
CA PHE A 65 3.64 -15.22 12.50
C PHE A 65 3.24 -16.48 13.26
N VAL A 66 4.16 -17.10 13.99
CA VAL A 66 3.82 -18.18 14.93
C VAL A 66 3.33 -17.59 16.24
N ASP A 67 2.61 -18.37 17.05
CA ASP A 67 1.98 -17.89 18.29
C ASP A 67 2.97 -17.28 19.30
N ARG A 68 4.25 -17.68 19.23
CA ARG A 68 5.35 -17.14 20.05
C ARG A 68 6.05 -15.93 19.43
N ALA A 69 5.51 -15.34 18.37
CA ALA A 69 6.15 -14.21 17.70
C ALA A 69 6.19 -12.98 18.61
N TYR A 70 7.27 -12.21 18.50
CA TYR A 70 7.51 -11.02 19.31
C TYR A 70 8.45 -10.06 18.59
N GLY A 71 8.40 -8.79 18.95
CA GLY A 71 9.39 -7.81 18.49
C GLY A 71 9.23 -7.36 17.03
N LEU A 72 8.20 -7.80 16.30
CA LEU A 72 8.06 -7.55 14.85
C LEU A 72 7.27 -6.27 14.55
N ASP A 73 6.45 -5.80 15.49
CA ASP A 73 5.52 -4.70 15.35
C ASP A 73 5.99 -3.36 15.95
N PHE A 74 7.17 -3.33 16.58
CA PHE A 74 7.69 -2.15 17.28
C PHE A 74 8.15 -1.04 16.35
N LEU A 75 8.88 -1.38 15.28
CA LEU A 75 9.44 -0.43 14.33
C LEU A 75 9.10 -0.85 12.90
N PRO A 76 8.89 0.12 11.99
CA PRO A 76 8.63 -0.21 10.61
C PRO A 76 9.86 -0.85 9.96
N SER A 77 9.59 -1.79 9.06
CA SER A 77 10.57 -2.29 8.09
C SER A 77 10.47 -1.49 6.80
N LYS A 78 11.61 -1.15 6.21
CA LYS A 78 11.69 -0.59 4.86
C LYS A 78 11.52 -1.71 3.85
N VAL A 79 10.75 -1.44 2.81
CA VAL A 79 10.62 -2.33 1.66
C VAL A 79 10.99 -1.61 0.39
N THR A 80 11.58 -2.33 -0.55
CA THR A 80 12.02 -1.75 -1.82
C THR A 80 11.81 -2.70 -2.98
N VAL A 81 11.54 -2.15 -4.16
CA VAL A 81 11.65 -2.82 -5.46
C VAL A 81 12.49 -1.97 -6.39
N GLU A 82 13.51 -2.55 -7.00
CA GLU A 82 14.46 -1.88 -7.88
C GLU A 82 14.58 -2.64 -9.20
N ILE A 83 14.44 -1.95 -10.33
CA ILE A 83 14.73 -2.47 -11.67
C ILE A 83 15.49 -1.39 -12.46
N GLY A 84 16.70 -1.73 -12.93
CA GLY A 84 17.59 -0.76 -13.58
C GLY A 84 17.84 0.46 -12.67
N ASN A 85 17.49 1.66 -13.14
CA ASN A 85 17.65 2.91 -12.38
C ASN A 85 16.37 3.35 -11.65
N VAL A 86 15.31 2.56 -11.71
CA VAL A 86 14.02 2.88 -11.07
C VAL A 86 13.93 2.14 -9.75
N LYS A 87 13.62 2.88 -8.68
CA LYS A 87 13.47 2.34 -7.34
C LYS A 87 12.17 2.82 -6.71
N SER A 88 11.36 1.88 -6.26
CA SER A 88 10.20 2.09 -5.40
C SER A 88 10.60 1.74 -3.97
N GLU A 89 10.21 2.57 -3.01
CA GLU A 89 10.48 2.37 -1.59
C GLU A 89 9.23 2.68 -0.76
N GLY A 90 9.05 1.96 0.34
CA GLY A 90 8.01 2.23 1.31
C GLY A 90 8.39 1.68 2.68
N ASN A 91 7.47 1.83 3.63
CA ASN A 91 7.62 1.29 4.98
C ASN A 91 6.39 0.46 5.35
N VAL A 92 6.60 -0.59 6.14
CA VAL A 92 5.55 -1.50 6.60
C VAL A 92 5.78 -1.89 8.05
N TYR A 93 4.71 -1.90 8.85
CA TYR A 93 4.73 -2.51 10.18
C TYR A 93 4.37 -3.99 10.06
N LEU A 94 5.18 -4.87 10.65
CA LEU A 94 4.93 -6.31 10.66
C LEU A 94 3.93 -6.66 11.78
N ARG A 95 2.72 -6.13 11.65
CA ARG A 95 1.60 -6.39 12.56
C ARG A 95 0.72 -7.51 12.05
N GLN A 96 0.23 -8.33 12.98
CA GLN A 96 -0.78 -9.33 12.68
C GLN A 96 -2.16 -8.68 12.70
N TYR A 97 -2.79 -8.56 11.54
CA TYR A 97 -4.20 -8.21 11.42
C TYR A 97 -5.01 -9.47 11.08
N GLU A 98 -6.09 -9.70 11.81
CA GLU A 98 -7.00 -10.83 11.60
C GLU A 98 -7.83 -10.70 10.32
N SER A 99 -8.06 -9.46 9.84
CA SER A 99 -8.75 -9.20 8.57
C SER A 99 -8.32 -7.89 7.91
N LYS A 100 -8.57 -7.76 6.60
CA LYS A 100 -8.43 -6.47 5.88
C LYS A 100 -9.27 -5.36 6.52
N LYS A 101 -10.46 -5.70 7.02
CA LYS A 101 -11.35 -4.77 7.73
C LYS A 101 -10.71 -4.30 9.04
N GLN A 102 -10.19 -5.19 9.88
CA GLN A 102 -9.48 -4.82 11.12
C GLN A 102 -8.23 -4.00 10.81
N CYS A 103 -7.52 -4.31 9.72
CA CYS A 103 -6.38 -3.52 9.29
C CYS A 103 -6.78 -2.09 8.94
N LEU A 104 -7.79 -1.90 8.08
CA LEU A 104 -8.32 -0.60 7.70
C LEU A 104 -8.95 0.15 8.88
N GLU A 105 -9.67 -0.54 9.78
CA GLU A 105 -10.26 0.04 10.99
C GLU A 105 -9.18 0.48 11.99
N THR A 106 -8.13 -0.34 12.22
CA THR A 106 -7.01 0.06 13.10
C THR A 106 -6.27 1.27 12.56
N LEU A 107 -6.16 1.37 11.23
CA LEU A 107 -5.61 2.54 10.53
C LEU A 107 -6.50 3.79 10.63
N TRP A 108 -7.77 3.67 11.06
CA TRP A 108 -8.74 4.78 11.13
C TRP A 108 -9.06 5.28 12.55
N TYR A 109 -8.70 4.53 13.61
CA TYR A 109 -9.11 4.81 15.00
C TYR A 109 -7.95 5.04 16.00
N SER A 110 -6.70 5.14 15.55
CA SER A 110 -5.51 5.26 16.41
C SER A 110 -5.08 6.72 16.62
N ASN A 111 -5.80 7.47 17.47
CA ASN A 111 -5.74 8.93 17.66
C ASN A 111 -4.39 9.64 17.95
N ARG A 112 -3.21 8.98 17.92
CA ARG A 112 -1.91 9.68 18.08
C ARG A 112 -0.84 9.32 17.06
N MET A 113 -0.70 8.04 16.71
CA MET A 113 0.24 7.62 15.65
C MET A 113 -0.34 7.84 14.26
N GLU A 114 -1.66 7.77 14.14
CA GLU A 114 -2.36 7.98 12.87
C GLU A 114 -2.30 9.44 12.40
N LEU A 115 -2.33 10.43 13.30
CA LEU A 115 -2.19 11.83 12.89
C LEU A 115 -0.80 12.11 12.31
N ILE A 116 0.24 11.52 12.90
CA ILE A 116 1.61 11.64 12.42
C ILE A 116 1.74 10.92 11.07
N LEU A 117 1.29 9.66 10.97
CA LEU A 117 1.34 8.87 9.75
C LEU A 117 0.47 9.48 8.62
N ARG A 118 -0.75 9.92 8.90
CA ARG A 118 -1.62 10.65 7.95
C ARG A 118 -0.98 11.96 7.51
N SER A 119 -0.35 12.73 8.42
CA SER A 119 0.33 13.97 8.04
C SER A 119 1.54 13.72 7.15
N MET A 120 2.26 12.62 7.35
CA MET A 120 3.41 12.22 6.54
C MET A 120 2.96 11.67 5.19
N ALA A 121 1.94 10.82 5.15
CA ALA A 121 1.33 10.31 3.92
C ALA A 121 0.69 11.43 3.08
N PHE A 122 -0.04 12.36 3.71
CA PHE A 122 -0.65 13.52 3.06
C PHE A 122 0.40 14.50 2.51
N ARG A 123 1.58 14.59 3.13
CA ARG A 123 2.73 15.33 2.61
C ARG A 123 3.51 14.57 1.53
N GLY A 124 3.08 13.36 1.15
CA GLY A 124 3.77 12.50 0.18
C GLY A 124 5.09 11.91 0.70
N ILE A 125 5.30 11.90 2.02
CA ILE A 125 6.56 11.50 2.67
C ILE A 125 6.57 9.99 2.97
N MET A 126 5.41 9.33 3.11
CA MET A 126 5.33 7.89 3.38
C MET A 126 4.15 7.22 2.65
N GLU A 127 4.45 6.25 1.80
CA GLU A 127 3.49 5.23 1.32
C GLU A 127 3.53 4.08 2.34
N GLU A 128 2.58 4.08 3.30
CA GLU A 128 2.47 2.98 4.28
C GLU A 128 1.87 1.76 3.60
N ARG A 129 2.65 0.69 3.53
CA ARG A 129 2.24 -0.58 2.92
C ARG A 129 1.61 -1.47 3.96
N VAL A 130 0.58 -2.20 3.56
CA VAL A 130 -0.27 -2.95 4.49
C VAL A 130 0.02 -4.44 4.41
N ALA A 131 0.28 -5.05 5.58
CA ALA A 131 0.34 -6.51 5.73
C ALA A 131 -1.08 -7.09 5.80
N CYS A 132 -1.45 -7.97 4.86
CA CYS A 132 -2.80 -8.54 4.76
C CYS A 132 -2.79 -10.06 4.92
N LYS A 133 -3.62 -10.58 5.83
CA LYS A 133 -3.85 -12.03 5.96
C LYS A 133 -4.69 -12.57 4.78
N ARG A 134 -4.28 -13.71 4.24
CA ARG A 134 -4.97 -14.51 3.22
C ARG A 134 -5.93 -15.52 3.85
N GLU A 135 -6.75 -16.16 3.02
CA GLU A 135 -7.65 -17.26 3.43
C GLU A 135 -6.88 -18.50 3.93
N ASP A 136 -5.69 -18.77 3.38
CA ASP A 136 -4.81 -19.89 3.78
C ASP A 136 -4.04 -19.61 5.09
N GLY A 137 -4.21 -18.42 5.67
CA GLY A 137 -3.57 -17.99 6.90
C GLY A 137 -2.13 -17.48 6.76
N TRP A 138 -1.59 -17.39 5.54
CA TRP A 138 -0.38 -16.62 5.25
C TRP A 138 -0.69 -15.13 5.19
N ILE A 139 0.35 -14.31 5.26
CA ILE A 139 0.28 -12.85 5.25
C ILE A 139 1.10 -12.35 4.08
N GLU A 140 0.50 -11.45 3.30
CA GLU A 140 1.13 -10.76 2.19
C GLU A 140 1.61 -9.39 2.65
N ILE A 141 2.88 -9.11 2.43
CA ILE A 141 3.44 -7.79 2.61
C ILE A 141 3.88 -7.28 1.25
N GLU A 142 3.25 -6.20 0.79
CA GLU A 142 3.58 -5.58 -0.49
C GLU A 142 4.96 -4.91 -0.42
N LEU A 143 5.89 -5.33 -1.28
CA LEU A 143 7.24 -4.76 -1.35
C LEU A 143 7.33 -3.59 -2.32
N GLY A 144 6.55 -3.62 -3.40
CA GLY A 144 6.54 -2.61 -4.44
C GLY A 144 5.94 -3.14 -5.74
N SER A 145 5.93 -2.28 -6.74
CA SER A 145 5.62 -2.66 -8.11
C SER A 145 6.67 -2.15 -9.08
N PHE A 146 6.78 -2.81 -10.23
CA PHE A 146 7.65 -2.39 -11.31
C PHE A 146 7.07 -2.78 -12.67
N TYR A 147 7.45 -2.06 -13.72
CA TYR A 147 7.06 -2.36 -15.09
C TYR A 147 8.19 -3.08 -15.83
N ASN A 148 7.90 -4.24 -16.40
CA ASN A 148 8.83 -4.97 -17.26
C ASN A 148 8.60 -4.61 -18.72
N ASN A 149 9.52 -3.88 -19.35
CA ASN A 149 9.41 -3.54 -20.78
C ASN A 149 9.83 -4.69 -21.72
N GLY A 150 10.58 -5.68 -21.23
CA GLY A 150 11.03 -6.84 -22.01
C GLY A 150 12.29 -6.67 -22.87
N GLY A 151 12.92 -5.48 -22.86
CA GLY A 151 14.06 -5.19 -23.74
C GLY A 151 15.45 -5.54 -23.18
N ASP A 152 15.64 -5.45 -21.86
CA ASP A 152 16.99 -5.27 -21.29
C ASP A 152 17.42 -6.35 -20.28
N ASN A 153 16.68 -7.46 -20.12
CA ASN A 153 16.99 -8.57 -19.18
C ASN A 153 17.56 -8.10 -17.82
N LEU A 154 16.92 -7.07 -17.25
CA LEU A 154 17.41 -6.36 -16.07
C LEU A 154 17.24 -7.22 -14.82
N GLU A 155 18.15 -7.06 -13.85
CA GLU A 155 17.96 -7.64 -12.52
C GLU A 155 16.92 -6.82 -11.76
N VAL A 156 15.88 -7.52 -11.26
CA VAL A 156 14.90 -6.96 -10.34
C VAL A 156 15.29 -7.36 -8.93
N LYS A 157 15.49 -6.38 -8.05
CA LYS A 157 15.80 -6.61 -6.63
C LYS A 157 14.60 -6.21 -5.78
N MET A 158 14.22 -7.09 -4.87
CA MET A 158 13.14 -6.89 -3.91
C MET A 158 13.72 -7.04 -2.50
N SER A 159 13.39 -6.13 -1.58
CA SER A 159 13.89 -6.23 -0.21
C SER A 159 12.86 -5.86 0.84
N LEU A 160 12.96 -6.53 1.99
CA LEU A 160 12.37 -6.14 3.27
C LEU A 160 13.51 -6.07 4.28
N LYS A 161 13.66 -4.92 4.92
CA LYS A 161 14.83 -4.61 5.74
C LYS A 161 14.47 -3.76 6.94
N GLU A 162 15.03 -4.08 8.09
CA GLU A 162 14.94 -3.26 9.29
C GLU A 162 15.65 -1.90 9.08
N VAL A 163 14.98 -0.82 9.49
CA VAL A 163 15.51 0.55 9.30
C VAL A 163 16.40 0.96 10.46
N THR A 164 15.90 0.72 11.68
CA THR A 164 16.53 1.18 12.92
C THR A 164 16.14 0.25 14.05
N GLY A 165 17.01 0.10 15.04
CA GLY A 165 16.75 -0.68 16.24
C GLY A 165 17.67 -1.88 16.41
N THR A 166 17.83 -2.33 17.65
CA THR A 166 18.54 -3.55 18.04
C THR A 166 17.64 -4.46 18.89
N HIS A 167 16.33 -4.25 18.83
CA HIS A 167 15.38 -5.03 19.62
C HIS A 167 15.30 -6.44 19.07
N LEU A 168 15.31 -7.40 19.98
CA LEU A 168 15.17 -8.80 19.63
C LEU A 168 13.77 -9.05 19.09
N LYS A 169 13.72 -9.83 18.02
CA LYS A 169 12.48 -10.24 17.36
C LYS A 169 12.57 -11.69 16.90
N GLY A 170 11.42 -12.35 16.87
CA GLY A 170 11.33 -13.77 16.60
C GLY A 170 9.95 -14.20 16.16
N GLY A 171 9.85 -15.42 15.62
CA GLY A 171 8.60 -16.06 15.24
C GLY A 171 8.03 -15.68 13.88
N LEU A 172 8.83 -15.07 12.99
CA LEU A 172 8.47 -14.84 11.59
C LEU A 172 8.82 -16.07 10.74
N VAL A 173 7.86 -16.67 10.07
CA VAL A 173 8.09 -17.70 9.05
C VAL A 173 8.04 -17.06 7.67
N VAL A 174 9.04 -17.30 6.83
CA VAL A 174 9.12 -16.79 5.46
C VAL A 174 8.91 -17.95 4.49
N GLU A 175 7.90 -17.85 3.64
CA GLU A 175 7.66 -18.81 2.55
C GLU A 175 8.46 -18.44 1.29
N GLY A 176 8.47 -17.15 0.93
CA GLY A 176 9.05 -16.71 -0.33
C GLY A 176 8.58 -15.34 -0.78
N ILE A 177 8.92 -14.98 -2.02
CA ILE A 177 8.48 -13.75 -2.69
C ILE A 177 7.65 -14.10 -3.94
N GLU A 178 6.47 -13.52 -4.03
CA GLU A 178 5.52 -13.71 -5.12
C GLU A 178 5.45 -12.45 -5.98
N LEU A 179 5.61 -12.63 -7.30
CA LEU A 179 5.45 -11.57 -8.29
C LEU A 179 4.15 -11.82 -9.05
N ARG A 180 3.26 -10.85 -9.06
CA ARG A 180 1.92 -10.96 -9.66
C ARG A 180 1.74 -9.93 -10.77
N PRO A 181 1.35 -10.34 -11.98
CA PRO A 181 1.02 -9.39 -13.03
C PRO A 181 -0.25 -8.62 -12.64
N LYS A 182 -0.18 -7.30 -12.65
CA LYS A 182 -1.32 -6.43 -12.49
C LYS A 182 -2.09 -6.40 -13.80
N GLN A 183 -3.35 -6.82 -13.77
CA GLN A 183 -4.21 -6.71 -14.95
C GLN A 183 -4.36 -5.22 -15.28
N GLN A 184 -4.09 -4.85 -16.53
CA GLN A 184 -4.40 -3.51 -17.00
C GLN A 184 -5.93 -3.40 -17.10
N THR A 185 -6.55 -2.70 -16.16
CA THR A 185 -7.94 -2.31 -16.31
C THR A 185 -7.99 -1.30 -17.46
N THR A 186 -8.35 -1.75 -18.66
CA THR A 186 -8.66 -0.84 -19.76
C THR A 186 -9.96 -0.13 -19.38
N THR A 187 -9.85 1.03 -18.73
CA THR A 187 -10.97 1.96 -18.66
C THR A 187 -11.25 2.37 -20.10
N ASN A 188 -12.24 1.74 -20.73
CA ASN A 188 -12.73 2.11 -22.05
C ASN A 188 -13.30 3.54 -21.98
N HIS A 189 -12.42 4.53 -22.13
CA HIS A 189 -12.77 5.94 -22.33
C HIS A 189 -13.04 6.19 -23.83
N MET A 190 -13.92 5.38 -24.42
CA MET A 190 -14.48 5.63 -25.75
C MET A 190 -15.73 4.76 -25.92
N MET A 191 -16.91 5.34 -25.64
CA MET A 191 -18.14 5.24 -26.43
C MET A 191 -19.24 6.10 -25.77
N PHE A 192 -19.11 7.42 -25.89
CA PHE A 192 -20.26 8.33 -26.02
C PHE A 192 -19.82 9.46 -26.96
N LEU A 193 -19.73 9.14 -28.25
CA LEU A 193 -19.77 10.15 -29.29
C LEU A 193 -21.10 10.00 -30.04
N GLY A 194 -21.95 11.01 -29.87
CA GLY A 194 -22.83 11.55 -30.91
C GLY A 194 -24.02 10.70 -31.36
N GLU A 195 -25.19 11.02 -30.83
CA GLU A 195 -26.40 11.16 -31.65
C GLU A 195 -27.00 12.55 -31.39
N GLU A 196 -26.64 13.52 -32.23
CA GLU A 196 -27.56 14.58 -32.62
C GLU A 196 -28.38 14.07 -33.80
N VAL A 197 -29.71 14.15 -33.74
CA VAL A 197 -30.61 14.80 -34.73
C VAL A 197 -32.04 14.65 -34.21
N GLY A 198 -32.80 15.76 -34.12
CA GLY A 198 -34.24 15.70 -33.86
C GLY A 198 -34.92 17.03 -33.55
N ASP A 199 -34.77 18.00 -34.44
CA ASP A 199 -35.43 19.31 -34.43
C ASP A 199 -36.97 19.21 -34.53
N ILE A 200 -37.73 19.65 -33.52
CA ILE A 200 -39.18 19.94 -33.63
C ILE A 200 -39.57 21.18 -32.79
N ARG A 201 -39.65 22.32 -33.50
CA ARG A 201 -40.70 23.38 -33.49
C ARG A 201 -41.33 23.82 -32.15
N SER A 202 -41.09 25.09 -31.82
CA SER A 202 -41.92 25.94 -30.94
C SER A 202 -43.37 26.10 -31.43
N PRO A 203 -44.27 26.49 -30.51
CA PRO A 203 -45.14 27.65 -30.79
C PRO A 203 -45.13 28.71 -29.67
N ARG A 204 -45.09 29.98 -30.11
CA ARG A 204 -45.40 31.18 -29.32
C ARG A 204 -46.90 31.37 -29.13
N ALA A 205 -47.28 31.99 -28.01
CA ALA A 205 -48.39 32.95 -27.77
C ALA A 205 -48.77 32.86 -26.27
N HIS A 206 -49.14 33.86 -25.49
CA HIS A 206 -49.41 35.29 -25.60
C HIS A 206 -49.66 35.76 -24.14
N GLY A 207 -49.45 37.04 -23.79
CA GLY A 207 -50.15 37.67 -22.65
C GLY A 207 -49.27 38.41 -21.63
N ASN A 208 -49.04 39.69 -21.90
CA ASN A 208 -48.53 40.75 -21.01
C ASN A 208 -49.67 41.23 -20.05
N PRO A 209 -49.56 42.34 -19.30
CA PRO A 209 -48.57 42.80 -18.29
C PRO A 209 -49.25 43.16 -16.94
N GLY A 210 -48.49 43.58 -15.92
CA GLY A 210 -49.07 44.37 -14.83
C GLY A 210 -48.10 44.85 -13.76
N PHE A 211 -47.80 46.17 -13.80
CA PHE A 211 -47.54 47.12 -12.70
C PHE A 211 -46.54 46.73 -11.59
N GLY A 212 -45.57 47.55 -11.16
CA GLY A 212 -45.36 48.99 -11.25
C GLY A 212 -44.61 49.46 -9.99
N PHE A 213 -43.92 50.61 -10.09
CA PHE A 213 -43.27 51.41 -9.03
C PHE A 213 -41.89 50.88 -8.51
N SER A 214 -40.75 51.55 -8.72
CA SER A 214 -40.33 52.92 -8.31
C SER A 214 -40.41 53.09 -6.79
N ALA A 215 -39.42 53.54 -6.02
CA ALA A 215 -38.01 53.87 -6.21
C ALA A 215 -37.42 54.14 -4.80
N VAL A 216 -36.16 54.58 -4.80
CA VAL A 216 -35.51 55.53 -3.87
C VAL A 216 -34.83 55.00 -2.58
N SER A 217 -33.50 55.14 -2.62
CA SER A 217 -32.56 55.69 -1.61
C SER A 217 -32.46 55.13 -0.19
N GLY A 218 -31.20 54.97 0.22
CA GLY A 218 -30.68 55.65 1.42
C GLY A 218 -29.92 54.76 2.39
N LEU A 219 -28.60 55.03 2.51
CA LEU A 219 -27.83 55.31 3.75
C LEU A 219 -28.22 54.56 5.04
N LYS A 220 -27.37 54.13 5.97
CA LYS A 220 -25.91 54.14 6.22
C LYS A 220 -25.74 53.46 7.61
N MET A 221 -24.65 52.69 7.77
CA MET A 221 -23.84 52.35 8.97
C MET A 221 -24.42 52.01 10.37
N ASP A 222 -23.53 51.33 11.10
CA ASP A 222 -23.41 51.08 12.55
C ASP A 222 -24.06 49.77 13.02
N GLY A 223 -23.43 48.85 13.75
CA GLY A 223 -22.19 48.82 14.53
C GLY A 223 -22.44 47.93 15.76
N PHE A 224 -21.39 47.27 16.28
CA PHE A 224 -21.31 46.55 17.57
C PHE A 224 -22.01 45.16 17.65
N ASP A 225 -21.52 44.10 18.31
CA ASP A 225 -20.56 43.98 19.42
C ASP A 225 -19.96 42.55 19.49
N LEU A 226 -18.70 42.44 19.94
CA LEU A 226 -18.07 41.20 20.41
C LEU A 226 -17.95 41.24 21.94
N PRO A 227 -18.17 40.13 22.67
CA PRO A 227 -17.70 40.04 24.05
C PRO A 227 -16.44 39.16 24.17
N TYR A 228 -15.32 39.81 24.52
CA TYR A 228 -14.37 39.36 25.55
C TYR A 228 -15.09 39.50 26.92
N ASP A 229 -14.83 38.82 28.04
CA ASP A 229 -13.94 37.75 28.52
C ASP A 229 -14.30 37.56 30.01
N SER A 230 -13.58 36.65 30.67
CA SER A 230 -13.25 36.57 32.10
C SER A 230 -14.08 35.63 32.99
N SER A 231 -13.46 34.50 33.36
CA SER A 231 -12.92 34.23 34.71
C SER A 231 -12.04 32.97 34.71
#